data_AF-A0A6P6U210-F1
#
_entry.id   AF-A0A6P6U210-F1
#
_cell.length_a   1.000
_cell.length_b   1.000
_cell.length_c   1.000
_cell.angle_alpha   90.00
_cell.angle_beta   90.00
_cell.angle_gamma   90.00
#
_symmetry.space_group_name_H-M   'P 1'
#
loop_
_entity.id
_entity.type
_entity.pdbx_description
1 polymer ?
#
loop_
_entity_poly.entity_id
_entity_poly.type
_entity_poly.pdbx_seq_one_letter_code
_entity_poly.pdbx_strand_id
1 'polypeptide(L)'
;MDRMVLNEANFTNAILARSVLTRSDLGGATIEGADFSDAVIDLPQKQALCKYASGTNPITGISTRKSLGCGNSRRNAYGSPSSPLLSAPPKKLLDRDGYCDPTTGLCDAN
;
A
#
# COMPACT_ATOMS: atom_id res chain seq x y z
N MET A 1 -12.14 18.92 -13.51
CA MET A 1 -12.35 17.56 -14.06
C MET A 1 -10.95 17.03 -14.25
N ASP A 2 -10.39 16.42 -13.20
CA ASP A 2 -8.94 16.38 -13.06
C ASP A 2 -8.47 14.99 -13.48
N ARG A 3 -8.22 14.84 -14.78
CA ARG A 3 -7.56 13.67 -15.37
C ARG A 3 -6.26 14.16 -15.97
N MET A 4 -5.15 13.57 -15.55
CA MET A 4 -3.83 13.83 -16.13
C MET A 4 -3.30 12.54 -16.77
N VAL A 5 -2.63 12.69 -17.91
CA VAL A 5 -1.90 11.59 -18.55
C VAL A 5 -0.42 11.87 -18.32
N LEU A 6 0.21 11.07 -17.47
CA LEU A 6 1.59 11.22 -16.99
C LEU A 6 2.40 9.96 -17.31
N ASN A 7 2.09 9.32 -18.44
CA ASN A 7 2.73 8.09 -18.86
C ASN A 7 4.20 8.35 -19.17
N GLU A 8 5.06 7.46 -18.68
CA GLU A 8 6.53 7.54 -18.84
C GLU A 8 7.16 8.84 -18.31
N ALA A 9 6.41 9.63 -17.53
CA ALA A 9 6.91 10.85 -16.93
C ALA A 9 8.01 10.55 -15.91
N ASN A 10 8.99 11.46 -15.81
CA ASN A 10 10.08 11.34 -14.86
C ASN A 10 9.76 12.12 -13.56
N PHE A 11 9.54 11.38 -12.49
CA PHE A 11 9.31 11.88 -11.12
C PHE A 11 10.46 11.52 -10.17
N THR A 12 11.67 11.28 -10.68
CA THR A 12 12.82 10.98 -9.82
C THR A 12 13.03 12.08 -8.78
N ASN A 13 13.04 11.69 -7.50
CA ASN A 13 13.13 12.59 -6.34
C ASN A 13 12.01 13.65 -6.23
N ALA A 14 10.91 13.51 -6.97
CA ALA A 14 9.80 14.44 -6.89
C ALA A 14 9.07 14.33 -5.55
N ILE A 15 8.64 15.47 -5.01
CA ILE A 15 7.81 15.54 -3.80
C ILE A 15 6.36 15.75 -4.26
N LEU A 16 5.57 14.68 -4.24
CA LEU A 16 4.16 14.63 -4.62
C LEU A 16 3.25 14.48 -3.38
N ALA A 17 3.76 14.91 -2.22
CA ALA A 17 3.06 14.79 -0.96
C ALA A 17 1.71 15.54 -0.99
N ARG A 18 0.65 14.88 -0.50
CA ARG A 18 -0.74 15.40 -0.48
C ARG A 18 -1.31 15.78 -1.86
N SER A 19 -0.77 15.21 -2.94
CA SER A 19 -1.33 15.39 -4.28
C SER A 19 -2.59 14.56 -4.50
N VAL A 20 -3.49 15.06 -5.35
CA VAL A 20 -4.69 14.32 -5.78
C VAL A 20 -4.47 13.88 -7.23
N LEU A 21 -4.23 12.59 -7.42
CA LEU A 21 -3.95 11.96 -8.72
C LEU A 21 -5.04 10.94 -9.09
N THR A 22 -6.26 11.13 -8.55
CA THR A 22 -7.42 10.30 -8.88
C THR A 22 -7.71 10.35 -10.37
N ARG A 23 -8.01 9.20 -10.98
CA ARG A 23 -8.25 9.03 -12.42
C ARG A 23 -7.09 9.50 -13.33
N SER A 24 -5.89 9.67 -12.78
CA SER A 24 -4.69 9.99 -13.57
C SER A 24 -3.94 8.73 -13.95
N ASP A 25 -3.35 8.73 -15.14
CA ASP A 25 -2.55 7.62 -15.66
C ASP A 25 -1.07 7.91 -15.41
N LEU A 26 -0.40 7.03 -14.67
CA LEU A 26 1.05 7.09 -14.42
C LEU A 26 1.73 5.81 -14.95
N GLY A 27 1.20 5.24 -16.03
CA GLY A 27 1.75 4.05 -16.68
C GLY A 27 3.21 4.26 -17.08
N GLY A 28 4.11 3.40 -16.58
CA GLY A 28 5.54 3.45 -16.92
C GLY A 28 6.31 4.68 -16.38
N ALA A 29 5.72 5.49 -15.50
CA ALA A 29 6.40 6.65 -14.94
C ALA A 29 7.64 6.25 -14.12
N THR A 30 8.71 7.02 -14.20
CA THR A 30 9.91 6.81 -13.36
C THR A 30 9.69 7.46 -12.01
N ILE A 31 9.66 6.69 -10.92
CA ILE A 31 9.30 7.18 -9.56
C ILE A 31 10.39 6.93 -8.52
N GLU A 32 11.63 6.73 -8.93
CA GLU A 32 12.73 6.45 -8.01
C GLU A 32 12.93 7.62 -7.04
N GLY A 33 12.91 7.33 -5.73
CA GLY A 33 13.01 8.36 -4.69
C GLY A 33 11.85 9.36 -4.64
N ALA A 34 10.73 9.10 -5.32
CA ALA A 34 9.55 9.97 -5.26
C ALA A 34 8.82 9.84 -3.92
N ASP A 35 8.33 10.97 -3.39
CA ASP A 35 7.55 11.00 -2.16
C ASP A 35 6.05 11.17 -2.43
N PHE A 36 5.27 10.12 -2.19
CA PHE A 36 3.81 10.10 -2.32
C PHE A 36 3.08 10.18 -0.97
N SER A 37 3.71 10.75 0.07
CA SER A 37 3.12 10.80 1.41
C SER A 37 1.77 11.50 1.37
N ASP A 38 0.73 10.82 1.87
CA ASP A 38 -0.66 11.28 1.86
C ASP A 38 -1.24 11.62 0.46
N ALA A 39 -0.64 11.10 -0.62
CA ALA A 39 -1.18 11.27 -1.96
C ALA A 39 -2.44 10.40 -2.17
N VAL A 40 -3.45 10.97 -2.83
CA VAL A 40 -4.68 10.26 -3.19
C VAL A 40 -4.52 9.69 -4.61
N ILE A 41 -4.28 8.38 -4.68
CA ILE A 41 -4.05 7.63 -5.91
C ILE A 41 -5.03 6.46 -5.98
N ASP A 42 -5.57 6.19 -7.16
CA ASP A 42 -6.45 5.05 -7.39
C ASP A 42 -5.73 3.73 -7.09
N LEU A 43 -6.45 2.76 -6.51
CA LEU A 43 -5.84 1.50 -6.09
C LEU A 43 -5.11 0.75 -7.23
N PRO A 44 -5.69 0.58 -8.43
CA PRO A 44 -5.01 -0.12 -9.51
C PRO A 44 -3.69 0.56 -9.90
N GLN A 45 -3.69 1.89 -9.96
CA GLN A 45 -2.49 2.67 -10.26
C GLN A 45 -1.45 2.51 -9.17
N LYS A 46 -1.84 2.64 -7.90
CA LYS A 46 -0.95 2.44 -6.75
C LYS A 46 -0.32 1.04 -6.77
N GLN A 47 -1.10 -0.01 -7.05
CA GLN A 47 -0.60 -1.37 -7.17
C GLN A 47 0.41 -1.52 -8.32
N ALA A 48 0.17 -0.87 -9.47
CA ALA A 48 1.10 -0.87 -10.59
C ALA A 48 2.42 -0.18 -10.21
N LEU A 49 2.37 1.01 -9.62
CA LEU A 49 3.55 1.75 -9.13
C LEU A 49 4.34 0.92 -8.11
N CYS A 50 3.65 0.24 -7.19
CA CYS A 50 4.29 -0.60 -6.16
C CYS A 50 5.12 -1.77 -6.71
N LYS A 51 4.94 -2.17 -7.98
CA LYS A 51 5.76 -3.23 -8.58
C LYS A 51 7.21 -2.81 -8.80
N TYR A 52 7.44 -1.54 -9.08
CA TYR A 52 8.77 -1.01 -9.43
C TYR A 52 9.19 0.19 -8.58
N ALA A 53 8.39 0.62 -7.62
CA ALA A 53 8.75 1.65 -6.66
C ALA A 53 10.01 1.27 -5.85
N SER A 54 11.00 2.17 -5.86
CA SER A 54 12.29 2.02 -5.18
C SER A 54 12.85 3.38 -4.76
N GLY A 55 13.92 3.35 -3.96
CA GLY A 55 14.63 4.54 -3.53
C GLY A 55 14.02 5.25 -2.30
N THR A 56 14.70 6.33 -1.92
CA THR A 56 14.37 7.22 -0.80
C THR A 56 14.59 8.65 -1.26
N ASN A 57 13.63 9.53 -0.98
CA ASN A 57 13.74 10.91 -1.37
C ASN A 57 14.88 11.60 -0.58
N PRO A 58 15.83 12.31 -1.23
CA PRO A 58 16.95 12.93 -0.54
C PRO A 58 16.54 14.14 0.32
N ILE A 59 15.40 14.76 0.04
CA ILE A 59 14.91 15.95 0.76
C ILE A 59 14.05 15.54 1.95
N THR A 60 13.11 14.61 1.76
CA THR A 60 12.18 14.20 2.82
C THR A 60 12.66 13.00 3.64
N GLY A 61 13.62 12.22 3.13
CA GLY A 61 14.12 11.02 3.77
C GLY A 61 13.12 9.85 3.79
N ILE A 62 12.00 9.96 3.08
CA ILE A 62 10.95 8.94 3.04
C ILE A 62 11.18 8.00 1.86
N SER A 63 11.04 6.69 2.10
CA SER A 63 11.09 5.68 1.03
C SER A 63 9.86 5.76 0.15
N THR A 64 10.05 5.72 -1.17
CA THR A 64 8.98 5.71 -2.18
C THR A 64 7.95 4.61 -1.94
N ARG A 65 8.41 3.41 -1.56
CA ARG A 65 7.51 2.28 -1.28
C ARG A 65 6.66 2.54 -0.04
N LYS A 66 7.26 3.17 0.98
CA LYS A 66 6.58 3.48 2.23
C LYS A 66 5.54 4.58 2.03
N SER A 67 5.90 5.64 1.30
CA SER A 67 4.99 6.75 0.99
C SER A 67 3.81 6.30 0.13
N LEU A 68 4.02 5.38 -0.82
CA LEU A 68 2.95 4.72 -1.58
C LEU A 68 2.14 3.67 -0.79
N GLY A 69 2.56 3.31 0.43
CA GLY A 69 1.91 2.25 1.21
C GLY A 69 2.07 0.84 0.63
N CYS A 70 3.15 0.60 -0.12
CA CYS A 70 3.50 -0.69 -0.73
C CYS A 70 4.04 -1.68 0.33
N GLY A 71 3.20 -2.19 1.21
CA GLY A 71 3.69 -2.99 2.35
C GLY A 71 2.76 -4.05 2.91
N ASN A 72 1.61 -4.31 2.28
CA ASN A 72 0.66 -5.29 2.80
C ASN A 72 0.37 -6.39 1.76
N SER A 73 1.19 -7.44 1.78
CA SER A 73 0.81 -8.72 1.13
C SER A 73 -0.36 -9.41 1.86
N ARG A 74 -0.74 -8.91 3.06
CA ARG A 74 -1.84 -9.43 3.91
C ARG A 74 -3.00 -8.47 4.14
N ARG A 75 -3.05 -7.32 3.47
CA ARG A 75 -4.20 -6.41 3.55
C ARG A 75 -4.65 -6.07 2.14
N ASN A 76 -5.83 -6.55 1.78
CA ASN A 76 -6.61 -5.92 0.72
C ASN A 76 -6.68 -4.43 1.03
N ALA A 77 -6.38 -3.63 0.03
CA ALA A 77 -6.02 -2.22 0.14
C ALA A 77 -7.21 -1.28 0.46
N TYR A 78 -8.26 -1.79 1.09
CA TYR A 78 -9.39 -1.04 1.61
C TYR A 78 -9.79 -1.61 2.98
N GLY A 79 -9.23 -1.03 4.03
CA GLY A 79 -9.89 -1.03 5.33
C GLY A 79 -10.99 0.01 5.28
N SER A 80 -12.14 -0.33 4.69
CA SER A 80 -13.37 0.40 4.97
C SER A 80 -13.93 -0.16 6.29
N PRO A 81 -14.23 0.66 7.30
CA PRO A 81 -14.59 0.20 8.65
C PRO A 81 -15.97 -0.47 8.75
N SER A 82 -16.61 -0.83 7.63
CA SER A 82 -18.03 -1.17 7.59
C SER A 82 -18.35 -2.66 7.36
N SER A 83 -17.37 -3.55 7.26
CA SER A 83 -17.62 -5.00 7.07
C SER A 83 -16.70 -5.90 7.90
N PRO A 84 -16.93 -6.02 9.23
CA PRO A 84 -16.07 -6.79 10.14
C PRO A 84 -16.00 -8.29 9.86
N LEU A 85 -16.99 -8.85 9.15
CA LEU A 85 -17.15 -10.31 9.01
C LEU A 85 -16.36 -10.92 7.84
N LEU A 86 -15.82 -10.12 6.92
CA LEU A 86 -14.95 -10.60 5.83
C LEU A 86 -13.46 -10.31 6.06
N SER A 87 -13.13 -9.57 7.13
CA SER A 87 -11.75 -9.24 7.53
C SER A 87 -11.19 -10.17 8.62
N ALA A 88 -11.87 -11.27 8.93
CA ALA A 88 -11.36 -12.23 9.90
C ALA A 88 -10.12 -12.95 9.32
N PRO A 89 -9.00 -13.05 10.08
CA PRO A 89 -7.85 -13.84 9.66
C PRO A 89 -8.25 -15.31 9.47
N PRO A 90 -7.56 -16.09 8.60
CA PRO A 90 -7.79 -17.52 8.51
C PRO A 90 -7.62 -18.16 9.89
N LYS A 91 -8.43 -19.19 10.19
CA LYS A 91 -8.53 -19.84 11.52
C LYS A 91 -7.18 -20.34 12.04
N LYS A 92 -6.41 -19.45 12.66
CA LYS A 92 -5.58 -19.79 13.82
C LYS A 92 -6.54 -19.63 15.00
N LEU A 93 -7.07 -20.74 15.50
CA LEU A 93 -8.07 -20.71 16.56
C LEU A 93 -7.35 -20.35 17.86
N LEU A 94 -7.15 -19.05 18.07
CA LEU A 94 -6.72 -18.51 19.35
C LEU A 94 -7.90 -18.60 20.32
N ASP A 95 -7.62 -18.84 21.58
CA ASP A 95 -8.63 -18.80 22.63
C ASP A 95 -9.19 -17.37 22.83
N ARG A 96 -10.15 -17.23 23.73
CA ARG A 96 -10.82 -15.97 24.03
C ARG A 96 -9.85 -14.87 24.50
N ASP A 97 -8.70 -15.24 25.04
CA ASP A 97 -7.67 -14.33 25.56
C ASP A 97 -6.57 -14.07 24.51
N GLY A 98 -6.70 -14.64 23.32
CA GLY A 98 -5.79 -14.42 22.20
C GLY A 98 -4.51 -15.25 22.27
N TYR A 99 -4.45 -16.28 23.13
CA TYR A 99 -3.33 -17.21 23.22
C TYR A 99 -3.68 -18.58 22.61
N CYS A 100 -2.64 -19.37 22.38
CA CYS A 100 -2.78 -20.72 21.86
C CYS A 100 -3.29 -21.66 22.94
N ASP A 101 -4.41 -22.33 22.69
CA ASP A 101 -4.97 -23.32 23.61
C ASP A 101 -4.07 -24.59 23.62
N PRO A 102 -3.42 -24.91 24.76
CA PRO A 102 -2.50 -26.03 24.88
C PRO A 102 -3.22 -27.39 24.95
N THR A 103 -4.53 -27.42 25.19
CA THR A 103 -5.29 -28.67 25.28
C THR A 103 -5.69 -29.21 23.91
N THR A 104 -5.84 -28.32 22.92
CA THR A 104 -6.30 -28.68 21.58
C THR A 104 -5.15 -28.76 20.57
N GLY A 105 -4.02 -28.07 20.80
CA GLY A 105 -2.80 -28.19 20.00
C GLY A 105 -2.90 -27.61 18.58
N LEU A 106 -3.94 -26.82 18.27
CA LEU A 106 -4.22 -26.30 16.93
C LEU A 106 -3.57 -24.92 16.65
N CYS A 107 -2.26 -24.79 16.91
CA CYS A 107 -1.56 -23.52 16.71
C CYS A 107 -0.48 -23.49 15.62
N ASP A 108 -0.23 -24.60 14.93
CA ASP A 108 0.80 -24.67 13.91
C ASP A 108 0.18 -24.90 12.54
N ALA A 109 0.40 -23.94 11.64
CA ALA A 109 0.15 -24.11 10.22
C ALA A 109 1.47 -24.58 9.59
N ASN A 110 1.44 -25.75 8.94
CA ASN A 110 2.49 -26.13 7.97
C ASN A 110 2.28 -25.37 6.67
#